data_AF-A0A075FZD6-F1
#
_entry.id   AF-A0A075FZD6-F1
#
_cell.length_a   1.000
_cell.length_b   1.000
_cell.length_c   1.000
_cell.angle_alpha   90.00
_cell.angle_beta   90.00
_cell.angle_gamma   90.00
#
_symmetry.space_group_name_H-M   'P 1'
#
loop_
_entity.id
_entity.type
_entity.pdbx_description
1 polymer ?
#
loop_
_entity_poly.entity_id
_entity_poly.type
_entity_poly.pdbx_seq_one_letter_code
_entity_poly.pdbx_strand_id
1 'polypeptide(L)'
;MLVELKQAVEKEKMLGQFDLSTLQVQHQADPHFYIKMKSYMNRLPEKDYDKVESMLNTLLRTRQTKIIRLADASKLTADISQKLSIEEREFYNNLHDNSSKFSKSIIGNKK
;
A
#
# COMPACT_ATOMS: atom_id res chain seq x y z
N MET A 1 10.48 14.05 -1.02
CA MET A 1 9.37 13.21 -1.54
C MET A 1 9.65 12.53 -2.87
N LEU A 2 10.20 13.21 -3.89
CA LEU A 2 10.46 12.57 -5.19
C LEU A 2 11.43 11.38 -5.11
N VAL A 3 12.51 11.52 -4.34
CA VAL A 3 13.53 10.48 -4.17
C VAL A 3 12.92 9.27 -3.44
N GLU A 4 12.13 9.54 -2.42
CA GLU A 4 11.45 8.57 -1.58
C GLU A 4 10.41 7.78 -2.39
N LEU A 5 9.66 8.46 -3.27
CA LEU A 5 8.75 7.79 -4.21
C LEU A 5 9.51 6.88 -5.19
N LYS A 6 10.61 7.35 -5.78
CA LYS A 6 11.44 6.51 -6.66
C LYS A 6 11.95 5.27 -5.93
N GLN A 7 12.48 5.45 -4.72
CA GLN A 7 12.97 4.35 -3.89
C GLN A 7 11.85 3.37 -3.52
N ALA A 8 10.66 3.87 -3.16
CA ALA A 8 9.50 3.03 -2.85
C ALA A 8 9.08 2.20 -4.07
N VAL A 9 8.98 2.81 -5.25
CA VAL A 9 8.65 2.09 -6.50
C VAL A 9 9.64 0.98 -6.79
N GLU A 10 10.94 1.27 -6.73
CA GLU A 10 11.96 0.27 -7.07
C GLU A 10 12.03 -0.86 -6.03
N LYS A 11 11.96 -0.54 -4.73
CA LYS A 11 11.89 -1.55 -3.67
C LYS A 11 10.65 -2.44 -3.82
N GLU A 12 9.50 -1.85 -4.14
CA GLU A 12 8.25 -2.59 -4.29
C GLU A 12 8.30 -3.58 -5.46
N LYS A 13 8.93 -3.20 -6.58
CA LYS A 13 9.14 -4.08 -7.75
C LYS A 13 10.07 -5.24 -7.47
N MET A 14 11.08 -5.05 -6.61
CA MET A 14 12.05 -6.10 -6.26
C MET A 14 11.46 -7.16 -5.33
N LEU A 15 10.43 -6.81 -4.57
CA LEU A 15 9.78 -7.73 -3.63
C LEU A 15 8.76 -8.64 -4.31
N GLY A 16 8.61 -9.84 -3.75
CA GLY A 16 7.65 -10.82 -4.20
C GLY A 16 6.20 -10.34 -4.11
N GLN A 17 5.32 -11.16 -4.67
CA GLN A 17 3.88 -10.89 -4.76
C GLN A 17 3.13 -10.91 -3.42
N PHE A 18 3.77 -11.46 -2.38
CA PHE A 18 3.25 -11.56 -1.01
C PHE A 18 4.08 -10.73 -0.03
N ASP A 19 4.94 -9.83 -0.52
CA ASP A 19 5.81 -9.00 0.30
C ASP A 19 5.64 -7.52 -0.06
N LEU A 20 5.52 -6.68 0.97
CA LEU A 20 5.40 -5.24 0.83
C LEU A 20 6.68 -4.56 1.29
N SER A 21 7.10 -3.53 0.56
CA SER A 21 8.18 -2.66 1.04
C SER A 21 7.64 -1.75 2.15
N THR A 22 8.50 -1.36 3.09
CA THR A 22 8.15 -0.30 4.04
C THR A 22 8.19 1.04 3.31
N LEU A 23 7.09 1.79 3.34
CA LEU A 23 7.07 3.17 2.85
C LEU A 23 7.90 4.04 3.80
N GLN A 24 8.94 4.67 3.28
CA GLN A 24 9.90 5.43 4.08
C GLN A 24 9.98 6.89 3.66
N VAL A 25 10.14 7.77 4.64
CA VAL A 25 10.53 9.17 4.46
C VAL A 25 11.73 9.42 5.36
N GLN A 26 12.81 10.01 4.82
CA GLN A 26 14.06 10.24 5.56
C GLN A 26 14.58 8.97 6.27
N HIS A 27 14.52 7.82 5.58
CA HIS A 27 14.96 6.50 6.06
C HIS A 27 14.15 5.92 7.23
N GLN A 28 13.04 6.54 7.62
CA GLN A 28 12.13 6.03 8.66
C GLN A 28 10.80 5.60 8.06
N ALA A 29 10.19 4.57 8.65
CA ALA A 29 8.85 4.13 8.26
C ALA A 29 7.86 5.28 8.47
N ASP A 30 7.03 5.55 7.47
CA ASP A 30 6.12 6.70 7.51
C ASP A 30 4.69 6.28 7.13
N PRO A 31 3.78 6.13 8.11
CA PRO A 31 2.40 5.76 7.82
C PRO A 31 1.63 6.87 7.09
N HIS A 32 2.16 8.09 7.01
CA HIS A 32 1.55 9.25 6.33
C HIS A 32 2.19 9.54 4.97
N PHE A 33 2.88 8.57 4.37
CA PHE A 33 3.60 8.71 3.10
C PHE A 33 2.73 9.35 1.99
N TYR A 34 1.50 8.86 1.77
CA TYR A 34 0.62 9.37 0.72
C TYR A 34 0.10 10.79 1.00
N ILE A 35 -0.19 11.12 2.27
CA ILE A 35 -0.51 12.50 2.67
C ILE A 35 0.64 13.45 2.32
N LYS A 36 1.88 13.08 2.66
CA LYS A 36 3.08 13.87 2.35
C LYS A 36 3.32 13.97 0.84
N MET A 37 3.07 12.89 0.08
CA MET A 37 3.14 12.89 -1.38
C MET A 37 2.15 13.88 -1.99
N LYS A 38 0.88 13.85 -1.57
CA LYS A 38 -0.14 14.78 -2.05
C LYS A 38 0.22 16.24 -1.74
N SER A 39 0.66 16.51 -0.52
CA SER A 39 1.14 17.85 -0.13
C SER A 39 2.34 18.32 -0.96
N TYR A 40 3.26 17.42 -1.29
CA TYR A 40 4.39 17.71 -2.17
C TYR A 40 3.95 18.00 -3.60
N MET A 41 3.07 17.16 -4.16
CA MET A 41 2.56 17.30 -5.54
C MET A 41 1.82 18.62 -5.75
N ASN A 42 1.03 19.07 -4.79
CA ASN A 42 0.29 20.35 -4.85
C ASN A 42 1.19 21.59 -5.03
N ARG A 43 2.50 21.47 -4.81
CA ARG A 43 3.48 22.56 -4.93
C ARG A 43 4.29 22.48 -6.24
N LEU A 44 4.04 21.49 -7.08
CA LEU A 44 4.77 21.29 -8.32
C LEU A 44 4.12 22.05 -9.49
N PRO A 45 4.93 22.52 -10.46
CA PRO A 45 4.42 22.87 -11.78
C PRO A 45 3.72 21.67 -12.43
N GLU A 46 2.71 21.92 -13.27
CA GLU A 46 1.88 20.90 -13.94
C GLU A 46 2.71 19.77 -14.58
N LYS A 47 3.73 20.13 -15.37
CA LYS A 47 4.61 19.16 -16.04
C LYS A 47 5.30 18.18 -15.07
N ASP A 48 5.65 18.63 -13.88
CA ASP A 48 6.30 17.78 -12.87
C ASP A 48 5.27 17.05 -12.02
N TYR A 49 4.09 17.65 -11.79
CA TYR A 49 2.94 16.99 -11.18
C TYR A 49 2.59 15.70 -11.95
N ASP A 50 2.37 15.78 -13.27
CA ASP A 50 1.95 14.63 -14.09
C ASP A 50 2.94 13.46 -14.03
N LYS A 51 4.24 13.78 -14.04
CA LYS A 51 5.31 12.78 -13.93
C LYS A 51 5.29 12.10 -12.57
N VAL A 52 5.12 12.87 -11.50
CA VAL A 52 5.07 12.33 -10.13
C VAL A 52 3.79 11.53 -9.93
N GLU A 53 2.67 11.98 -10.48
CA GLU A 53 1.39 11.28 -10.43
C GLU A 53 1.46 9.91 -11.13
N SER A 54 2.02 9.85 -12.34
CA SER A 54 2.21 8.59 -13.07
C SER A 54 3.03 7.56 -12.26
N MET A 55 4.10 8.02 -11.61
CA MET A 55 4.93 7.17 -10.75
C MET A 55 4.23 6.77 -9.45
N LEU A 56 3.47 7.67 -8.84
CA LEU A 56 2.65 7.37 -7.66
C LEU A 56 1.57 6.33 -8.00
N ASN A 57 0.90 6.47 -9.14
CA ASN A 57 -0.06 5.50 -9.65
C ASN A 57 0.56 4.12 -9.88
N THR A 58 1.82 4.08 -10.33
CA THR A 58 2.57 2.81 -10.43
C THR A 58 2.74 2.15 -9.06
N LEU A 59 3.24 2.90 -8.06
CA LEU A 59 3.39 2.38 -6.69
C LEU A 59 2.06 1.88 -6.14
N LEU A 60 1.00 2.70 -6.26
CA LEU A 60 -0.33 2.41 -5.75
C LEU A 60 -0.88 1.10 -6.32
N ARG A 61 -0.86 0.92 -7.65
CA ARG A 61 -1.38 -0.28 -8.31
C ARG A 61 -0.61 -1.54 -7.91
N THR A 62 0.71 -1.46 -7.84
CA THR A 62 1.55 -2.59 -7.41
C THR A 62 1.21 -2.98 -5.97
N ARG A 63 1.17 -2.01 -5.04
CA ARG A 63 0.86 -2.28 -3.64
C ARG A 63 -0.56 -2.77 -3.42
N GLN A 64 -1.56 -2.19 -4.10
CA GLN A 64 -2.95 -2.64 -4.02
C GLN A 64 -3.10 -4.12 -4.36
N THR A 65 -2.45 -4.59 -5.43
CA THR A 65 -2.53 -6.00 -5.84
C THR A 65 -1.94 -6.93 -4.76
N LYS A 66 -0.83 -6.53 -4.15
CA LYS A 66 -0.19 -7.30 -3.06
C LYS A 66 -1.02 -7.26 -1.77
N ILE A 67 -1.58 -6.11 -1.42
CA ILE A 67 -2.48 -5.95 -0.26
C ILE A 67 -3.71 -6.84 -0.39
N ILE A 68 -4.33 -6.92 -1.57
CA ILE A 68 -5.46 -7.81 -1.82
C ILE A 68 -5.08 -9.26 -1.50
N ARG A 69 -3.94 -9.74 -2.02
CA ARG A 69 -3.48 -11.11 -1.77
C ARG A 69 -3.17 -11.38 -0.30
N LEU A 70 -2.54 -10.43 0.37
CA LEU A 70 -2.20 -10.54 1.79
C LEU A 70 -3.43 -10.54 2.69
N ALA A 71 -4.40 -9.66 2.41
CA ALA A 71 -5.65 -9.55 3.15
C ALA A 71 -6.55 -10.77 2.96
N ASP A 72 -6.52 -11.37 1.77
CA ASP A 72 -7.19 -12.64 1.50
C ASP A 72 -6.56 -13.80 2.30
N ALA A 73 -5.23 -13.83 2.36
CA ALA A 73 -4.50 -14.91 3.02
C ALA A 73 -4.52 -14.85 4.56
N SER A 74 -4.59 -13.66 5.16
CA SER A 74 -4.46 -13.52 6.63
C SER A 74 -5.08 -12.25 7.18
N LYS A 75 -5.37 -12.25 8.49
CA LYS A 75 -5.66 -11.04 9.27
C LYS A 75 -4.44 -10.11 9.29
N LEU A 76 -4.68 -8.81 9.43
CA LEU A 76 -3.62 -7.81 9.60
C LEU A 76 -2.73 -8.13 10.80
N THR A 77 -1.48 -8.49 10.53
CA THR A 77 -0.44 -8.74 11.55
C THR A 77 0.33 -7.46 11.87
N ALA A 78 1.08 -7.46 12.97
CA ALA A 78 1.93 -6.33 13.34
C ALA A 78 3.01 -6.03 12.26
N ASP A 79 3.63 -7.08 11.70
CA ASP A 79 4.65 -6.95 10.64
C ASP A 79 4.08 -6.31 9.37
N ILE A 80 2.91 -6.77 8.91
CA ILE A 80 2.23 -6.18 7.74
C ILE A 80 1.82 -4.74 8.06
N SER A 81 1.19 -4.50 9.21
CA SER A 81 0.71 -3.18 9.62
C SER A 81 1.80 -2.10 9.62
N GLN A 82 3.02 -2.46 10.04
CA GLN A 82 4.17 -1.54 10.03
C GLN A 82 4.63 -1.13 8.63
N LYS A 83 4.32 -1.93 7.60
CA LYS A 83 4.68 -1.66 6.19
C LYS A 83 3.63 -0.84 5.44
N LEU A 84 2.42 -0.68 6.01
CA LEU A 84 1.28 -0.01 5.38
C LEU A 84 1.17 1.47 5.79
N SER A 85 0.70 2.30 4.86
CA SER A 85 0.18 3.63 5.18
C SER A 85 -1.14 3.55 5.96
N ILE A 86 -1.60 4.68 6.50
CA ILE A 86 -2.90 4.72 7.19
C ILE A 86 -4.06 4.32 6.26
N GLU A 87 -4.04 4.79 5.01
CA GLU A 87 -5.07 4.50 4.01
C GLU A 87 -5.05 3.02 3.62
N GLU A 88 -3.85 2.44 3.50
CA GLU A 88 -3.69 1.03 3.16
C GLU A 88 -4.11 0.09 4.29
N ARG A 89 -3.96 0.49 5.56
CA ARG A 89 -4.44 -0.30 6.72
C ARG A 89 -5.96 -0.41 6.72
N GLU A 90 -6.65 0.69 6.47
CA GLU A 90 -8.11 0.68 6.35
C GLU A 90 -8.55 -0.20 5.17
N PHE A 91 -7.93 -0.02 4.01
CA PHE A 91 -8.19 -0.85 2.83
C PHE A 91 -7.96 -2.34 3.08
N TYR A 92 -6.86 -2.70 3.74
CA TYR A 92 -6.54 -4.08 4.10
C TYR A 92 -7.62 -4.70 4.99
N ASN A 93 -8.01 -4.03 6.08
CA ASN A 93 -9.01 -4.56 7.01
C ASN A 93 -10.37 -4.76 6.33
N ASN A 94 -10.80 -3.78 5.53
CA ASN A 94 -12.04 -3.89 4.77
C ASN A 94 -12.02 -5.08 3.79
N LEU A 95 -10.89 -5.29 3.10
CA LEU A 95 -10.71 -6.44 2.22
C LEU A 95 -10.74 -7.77 2.97
N HIS A 96 -10.02 -7.87 4.09
CA HIS A 96 -9.98 -9.09 4.90
C HIS A 96 -11.37 -9.46 5.44
N ASP A 97 -12.11 -8.48 5.96
CA ASP A 97 -13.46 -8.70 6.46
C ASP A 97 -14.42 -9.14 5.35
N ASN A 98 -14.32 -8.51 4.17
CA ASN A 98 -15.12 -8.90 3.02
C ASN A 98 -14.77 -10.30 2.49
N SER A 99 -13.49 -10.62 2.35
CA SER A 99 -13.03 -11.95 1.96
C SER A 99 -13.49 -13.00 2.97
N SER A 100 -13.28 -12.75 4.27
CA SER A 100 -13.71 -13.67 5.34
C SER A 100 -15.21 -13.93 5.32
N LYS A 101 -16.03 -12.89 5.14
CA LYS A 101 -17.50 -13.01 5.02
C LYS A 101 -17.89 -13.83 3.78
N PHE A 102 -17.25 -13.57 2.64
CA PHE A 102 -17.48 -14.33 1.41
C PHE A 102 -17.10 -15.80 1.57
N SER A 103 -15.90 -16.12 2.06
CA SER A 103 -15.49 -17.51 2.27
C SER A 103 -16.41 -18.24 3.25
N LYS A 104 -16.86 -17.59 4.32
CA LYS A 104 -17.81 -18.16 5.29
C LYS A 104 -19.19 -18.41 4.68
N SER A 105 -19.67 -17.58 3.75
CA SER A 105 -20.97 -17.81 3.10
C SER A 105 -20.94 -19.04 2.18
N ILE A 106 -19.78 -19.40 1.65
CA ILE A 106 -19.60 -20.56 0.77
C ILE A 106 -19.26 -21.84 1.56
N ILE A 107 -18.29 -21.77 2.46
CA ILE A 107 -17.73 -22.94 3.16
C ILE A 107 -18.47 -23.22 4.49
N GLY A 108 -19.21 -22.23 5.01
CA GLY A 108 -19.80 -22.26 6.35
C GLY A 108 -18.79 -21.86 7.44
N ASN A 109 -19.28 -21.65 8.66
CA ASN A 109 -18.41 -21.54 9.83
C ASN A 109 -17.94 -22.95 10.18
N LYS A 110 -16.62 -23.21 10.18
CA LYS A 110 -16.08 -24.43 10.81
C LYS A 110 -16.67 -24.51 12.22
N LYS A 111 -17.40 -25.60 12.50
CA LYS A 111 -17.92 -25.92 13.84
C LYS A 111 -16.77 -26.11 14.82
#